data_AF-A0A968MSF9-F1
#
_entry.id   AF-A0A968MSF9-F1
#
_cell.length_a   1.000
_cell.length_b   1.000
_cell.length_c   1.000
_cell.angle_alpha   90.00
_cell.angle_beta   90.00
_cell.angle_gamma   90.00
#
_symmetry.space_group_name_H-M   'P 1'
#
loop_
_entity.id
_entity.type
_entity.pdbx_description
1 polymer ?
#
loop_
_entity_poly.entity_id
_entity_poly.type
_entity_poly.pdbx_seq_one_letter_code
_entity_poly.pdbx_strand_id
1 'polypeptide(L)'
;MANENLSYWEFFETLSIIREKAQTKILLPKFLILTMGIFGSLFEKISKRPAMLNYTNARLLCLKLYYSGNKAVKELEMPQTPVSDSIAAAICWFENNNIISKQQI
;
A
#
# COMPACT_ATOMS: atom_id res chain seq x y z
N MET A 1 2.62 -9.48 2.81
CA MET A 1 3.87 -8.92 2.26
C MET A 1 5.04 -9.74 2.79
N ALA A 2 5.88 -10.26 1.90
CA ALA A 2 7.24 -10.85 2.01
C ALA A 2 7.73 -11.69 3.21
N ASN A 3 7.25 -11.55 4.45
CA ASN A 3 7.65 -12.44 5.55
C ASN A 3 6.45 -13.21 6.12
N GLU A 4 5.32 -12.53 6.23
CA GLU A 4 4.05 -13.14 6.55
C GLU A 4 3.11 -12.87 5.38
N ASN A 5 2.42 -13.90 4.91
CA ASN A 5 1.47 -13.81 3.80
C ASN A 5 0.19 -13.05 4.20
N LEU A 6 0.35 -11.94 4.94
CA LEU A 6 -0.70 -11.07 5.43
C LEU A 6 -1.52 -10.61 4.25
N SER A 7 -2.81 -10.91 4.33
CA SER A 7 -3.84 -10.31 3.52
C SER A 7 -3.86 -8.80 3.76
N TYR A 8 -4.34 -8.04 2.79
CA TYR A 8 -4.56 -6.59 2.95
C TYR A 8 -5.39 -6.27 4.21
N TRP A 9 -6.30 -7.18 4.59
CA TRP A 9 -7.13 -7.04 5.79
C TRP A 9 -6.33 -7.05 7.08
N GLU A 10 -5.44 -8.04 7.23
CA GLU A 10 -4.57 -8.20 8.39
C GLU A 10 -3.55 -7.05 8.47
N PHE A 11 -2.99 -6.62 7.33
CA PHE A 11 -2.10 -5.46 7.30
C PHE A 11 -2.77 -4.17 7.82
N PHE A 12 -3.99 -3.87 7.34
CA PHE A 12 -4.73 -2.70 7.81
C PHE A 12 -5.22 -2.85 9.25
N GLU A 13 -5.44 -4.06 9.73
CA GLU A 13 -5.74 -4.33 11.13
C GLU A 13 -4.53 -4.06 12.03
N THR A 14 -3.35 -4.58 11.68
CA THR A 14 -2.10 -4.26 12.38
C THR A 14 -1.84 -2.75 12.40
N LEU A 15 -2.07 -2.05 11.28
CA LEU A 15 -1.99 -0.58 11.24
C LEU A 15 -3.01 0.12 12.14
N SER A 16 -4.25 -0.36 12.18
CA SER A 16 -5.31 0.21 13.02
C SER A 16 -4.99 0.04 14.51
N ILE A 17 -4.39 -1.08 14.89
CA ILE A 17 -3.90 -1.35 16.26
C ILE A 17 -2.77 -0.37 16.58
N ILE A 18 -1.77 -0.23 15.69
CA ILE A 18 -0.63 0.67 15.90
C ILE A 18 -1.06 2.14 15.98
N ARG A 19 -2.07 2.57 15.21
CA ARG A 19 -2.53 3.98 15.17
C ARG A 19 -3.70 4.28 16.11
N GLU A 20 -4.22 3.30 16.86
CA GLU A 20 -5.42 3.42 17.71
C GLU A 20 -6.62 4.13 17.03
N LYS A 21 -6.72 4.05 15.70
CA LYS A 21 -7.73 4.77 14.93
C LYS A 21 -8.48 3.80 14.04
N ALA A 22 -9.80 3.79 14.19
CA ALA A 22 -10.68 3.01 13.33
C ALA A 22 -10.49 3.42 11.86
N GLN A 23 -9.86 2.55 11.08
CA GLN A 23 -9.68 2.77 9.65
C GLN A 23 -10.95 2.33 8.91
N THR A 24 -11.60 3.25 8.21
CA THR A 24 -12.77 2.94 7.40
C THR A 24 -12.33 2.14 6.17
N LYS A 25 -12.60 0.83 6.16
CA LYS A 25 -12.24 -0.08 5.07
C LYS A 25 -13.34 -0.02 3.99
N ILE A 26 -13.10 0.70 2.90
CA ILE A 26 -14.02 0.76 1.76
C ILE A 26 -13.61 -0.28 0.72
N LEU A 27 -14.48 -1.27 0.49
CA LEU A 27 -14.35 -2.23 -0.60
C LEU A 27 -14.75 -1.55 -1.91
N LEU A 28 -13.76 -1.11 -2.68
CA LEU A 28 -13.99 -0.55 -4.00
C LEU A 28 -14.07 -1.68 -5.05
N PRO A 29 -15.18 -1.80 -5.79
CA PRO A 29 -15.29 -2.83 -6.83
C PRO A 29 -14.31 -2.54 -7.98
N LYS A 30 -13.69 -3.60 -8.50
CA LYS A 30 -12.68 -3.54 -9.56
C LYS A 30 -13.12 -2.70 -10.77
N PHE A 31 -14.38 -2.85 -11.20
CA PHE A 31 -14.91 -2.11 -12.35
C PHE A 31 -14.83 -0.59 -12.14
N LEU A 32 -15.16 -0.11 -10.94
CA LEU A 32 -15.18 1.32 -10.61
C LEU A 32 -13.76 1.92 -10.59
N ILE A 33 -12.77 1.18 -10.09
CA ILE A 33 -11.36 1.60 -10.13
C ILE A 33 -10.86 1.65 -11.59
N LEU A 34 -11.18 0.63 -12.39
CA LEU A 34 -10.75 0.55 -13.78
C LEU A 34 -11.39 1.64 -14.65
N THR A 35 -12.69 1.93 -14.49
CA THR A 35 -13.34 3.02 -15.23
C THR A 35 -12.72 4.36 -14.89
N MET A 36 -12.46 4.65 -13.61
CA MET A 36 -11.73 5.85 -13.21
C MET A 36 -10.34 5.93 -13.82
N GLY A 37 -9.61 4.80 -13.87
CA GLY A 37 -8.30 4.73 -14.56
C GLY A 37 -8.39 5.04 -16.05
N ILE A 38 -9.44 4.60 -16.74
CA ILE A 38 -9.68 4.93 -18.16
C ILE A 38 -9.90 6.44 -18.33
N PHE A 39 -10.75 7.05 -17.48
CA PHE A 39 -10.97 8.50 -17.51
C PHE A 39 -9.68 9.28 -17.22
N GLY A 40 -8.88 8.83 -16.25
CA GLY A 40 -7.58 9.42 -15.95
C GLY A 40 -6.60 9.33 -17.12
N SER A 41 -6.52 8.19 -17.80
CA SER A 41 -5.71 8.06 -19.02
C SER A 41 -6.22 8.90 -20.19
N LEU A 42 -7.53 9.14 -20.27
CA LEU A 42 -8.10 10.05 -21.26
C LEU A 42 -7.73 11.52 -20.94
N PHE A 43 -7.76 11.87 -19.65
CA PHE A 43 -7.32 13.16 -19.15
C PHE A 43 -5.81 13.38 -19.37
N GLU A 44 -4.97 12.36 -19.19
CA GLU A 44 -3.53 12.42 -19.49
C GLU A 44 -3.28 12.78 -20.97
N LYS A 45 -4.03 12.15 -21.88
CA LYS A 45 -3.92 12.43 -23.32
C LYS A 45 -4.27 13.88 -23.67
N ILE A 46 -5.23 14.47 -22.97
CA ILE A 46 -5.69 15.85 -23.21
C ILE A 46 -4.79 16.87 -22.50
N SER A 47 -4.46 16.63 -21.23
CA SER A 47 -3.73 17.56 -20.37
C SER A 47 -2.20 17.47 -20.54
N LYS A 48 -1.68 16.38 -21.15
CA LYS A 48 -0.24 16.03 -21.20
C LYS A 48 0.44 15.99 -19.82
N ARG A 49 -0.34 15.90 -18.75
CA ARG A 49 0.12 15.78 -17.37
C ARG A 49 -0.22 14.38 -16.85
N PRO A 50 0.70 13.70 -16.13
CA PRO A 50 0.42 12.40 -15.58
C PRO A 50 -0.70 12.49 -14.54
N ALA A 51 -1.69 11.61 -14.66
CA ALA A 51 -2.76 11.49 -13.69
C ALA A 51 -2.31 10.53 -12.58
N MET A 52 -2.64 10.87 -11.32
CA MET A 52 -2.38 9.96 -10.20
C MET A 52 -3.04 8.59 -10.42
N LEU A 53 -4.23 8.57 -11.04
CA LEU A 53 -4.99 7.36 -11.34
C LEU A 53 -5.21 7.20 -12.85
N ASN A 54 -4.23 6.60 -13.53
CA ASN A 54 -4.37 6.16 -14.92
C ASN A 54 -4.72 4.67 -14.99
N TYR A 55 -5.01 4.16 -16.19
CA TYR A 55 -5.42 2.77 -16.38
C TYR A 55 -4.37 1.76 -15.87
N THR A 56 -3.08 2.07 -16.04
CA THR A 56 -1.98 1.24 -15.57
C THR A 56 -1.98 1.15 -14.04
N ASN A 57 -2.07 2.28 -13.34
CA ASN A 57 -2.12 2.35 -11.89
C ASN A 57 -3.39 1.68 -11.34
N ALA A 58 -4.55 1.95 -11.95
CA ALA A 58 -5.82 1.33 -11.60
C ALA A 58 -5.76 -0.20 -11.74
N ARG A 59 -5.15 -0.71 -12.81
CA ARG A 59 -4.96 -2.15 -13.01
C ARG A 59 -3.99 -2.73 -12.00
N LEU A 60 -2.91 -2.03 -11.66
CA LEU A 60 -1.96 -2.43 -10.61
C LEU A 60 -2.63 -2.55 -9.24
N LEU A 61 -3.50 -1.59 -8.88
CA LEU A 61 -4.28 -1.62 -7.64
C LEU A 61 -5.25 -2.82 -7.59
N CYS A 62 -5.75 -3.25 -8.75
CA CYS A 62 -6.65 -4.39 -8.86
C CYS A 62 -5.91 -5.74 -8.94
N LEU A 63 -4.58 -5.73 -9.07
CA LEU A 63 -3.76 -6.93 -9.09
C LEU A 63 -3.43 -7.37 -7.66
N LYS A 64 -3.59 -8.67 -7.43
CA LYS A 64 -3.16 -9.34 -6.21
C LYS A 64 -1.64 -9.50 -6.24
N LEU A 65 -0.90 -8.46 -5.82
CA LEU A 65 0.57 -8.44 -5.77
C LEU A 65 1.13 -9.26 -4.59
N TYR A 66 0.70 -10.51 -4.43
CA TYR A 66 1.25 -11.41 -3.41
C TYR A 66 2.57 -11.98 -3.92
N TYR A 67 3.67 -11.58 -3.29
CA TYR A 67 4.99 -12.13 -3.53
C TYR A 67 5.52 -12.79 -2.27
N SER A 68 5.92 -14.06 -2.37
CA SER A 68 6.55 -14.82 -1.29
C SER A 68 8.05 -14.52 -1.28
N GLY A 69 8.56 -14.00 -0.15
CA GLY A 69 9.98 -13.72 0.03
C GLY A 69 10.86 -14.97 0.14
N ASN A 70 10.27 -16.16 0.19
CA ASN A 70 10.99 -17.43 0.40
C ASN A 70 12.11 -17.67 -0.61
N LYS A 71 11.94 -17.21 -1.86
CA LYS A 71 12.98 -17.34 -2.88
C LYS A 71 14.21 -16.48 -2.55
N ALA A 72 14.00 -15.24 -2.10
CA ALA A 72 15.08 -14.34 -1.71
C ALA A 72 15.82 -14.84 -0.47
N VAL A 73 15.11 -15.39 0.52
CA VAL A 73 15.74 -16.02 1.71
C VAL A 73 16.62 -17.20 1.30
N LYS A 74 16.09 -18.07 0.44
CA LYS A 74 16.74 -19.33 0.07
C LYS A 74 17.92 -19.14 -0.88
N GLU A 75 17.81 -18.20 -1.83
CA GLU A 75 18.80 -18.05 -2.91
C GLU A 75 19.78 -16.89 -2.67
N LEU A 76 19.43 -15.89 -1.86
CA LEU A 76 20.24 -14.69 -1.64
C LEU A 76 20.70 -14.52 -0.18
N GLU A 77 20.43 -15.49 0.70
CA GLU A 77 20.76 -15.44 2.14
C GLU A 77 20.28 -14.14 2.82
N MET A 78 19.17 -13.57 2.35
CA MET A 78 18.62 -12.32 2.87
C MET A 78 17.56 -12.61 3.96
N PRO A 79 17.92 -12.56 5.26
CA PRO A 79 16.95 -12.79 6.33
C PRO A 79 15.84 -11.73 6.26
N GLN A 80 14.59 -12.17 6.41
CA GLN A 80 13.43 -11.27 6.39
C GLN A 80 13.19 -10.68 7.78
N THR A 81 13.11 -9.36 7.86
CA THR A 81 12.68 -8.65 9.06
C THR A 81 11.17 -8.80 9.26
N PRO A 82 10.65 -8.87 10.49
CA PRO A 82 9.21 -8.82 10.74
C PRO A 82 8.57 -7.57 10.12
N VAL A 83 7.36 -7.74 9.58
CA VAL A 83 6.62 -6.65 8.92
C VAL A 83 6.23 -5.57 9.94
N SER A 84 5.94 -5.96 11.18
CA SER A 84 5.64 -5.04 12.30
C SER A 84 6.72 -3.99 12.51
N ASP A 85 7.98 -4.42 12.55
CA ASP A 85 9.12 -3.55 12.87
C ASP A 85 9.36 -2.55 11.74
N SER A 86 9.17 -3.01 10.50
CA SER A 86 9.27 -2.17 9.30
C SER A 86 8.15 -1.12 9.27
N ILE A 87 6.92 -1.49 9.65
CA ILE A 87 5.78 -0.55 9.74
C ILE A 87 6.06 0.50 10.82
N ALA A 88 6.51 0.08 12.01
CA ALA A 88 6.81 0.99 13.12
C ALA A 88 7.92 1.99 12.75
N ALA A 89 8.99 1.50 12.12
CA ALA A 89 10.08 2.35 11.64
C ALA A 89 9.61 3.36 10.59
N ALA A 90 8.74 2.95 9.65
CA ALA A 90 8.18 3.85 8.65
C ALA A 90 7.29 4.93 9.27
N ILE A 91 6.43 4.58 10.22
CA ILE A 91 5.59 5.55 10.94
C ILE A 91 6.45 6.57 11.69
N CYS A 92 7.45 6.10 12.44
CA CYS A 92 8.39 6.97 13.15
C CYS A 92 9.11 7.94 12.19
N TRP A 93 9.51 7.45 11.00
CA TRP A 93 10.09 8.31 9.98
C TRP A 93 9.09 9.37 9.48
N PHE A 94 7.85 9.00 9.17
CA PHE A 94 6.83 9.94 8.70
C PHE A 94 6.47 11.01 9.75
N GLU A 95 6.44 10.64 11.03
CA GLU A 95 6.23 11.57 12.15
C GLU A 95 7.40 12.54 12.31
N ASN A 96 8.65 12.04 12.26
CA ASN A 96 9.84 12.89 12.35
C ASN A 96 9.99 13.85 11.18
N ASN A 97 9.45 13.50 10.01
CA ASN A 97 9.46 14.34 8.81
C ASN A 97 8.22 15.25 8.69
N ASN A 98 7.35 15.32 9.72
CA ASN A 98 6.12 16.12 9.73
C ASN A 98 5.17 15.84 8.54
N ILE A 99 5.26 14.65 7.92
CA ILE A 99 4.37 14.23 6.84
C ILE A 99 3.02 13.80 7.41
N ILE A 100 3.04 13.31 8.64
CA ILE A 100 1.85 13.02 9.46
C ILE A 100 1.99 13.76 10.78
N SER A 101 0.87 14.30 11.29
CA SER A 101 0.81 14.94 12.59
C SER A 101 1.21 13.94 13.68
N LYS A 102 2.23 14.29 14.47
CA LYS A 102 2.61 13.59 15.70
C LYS A 102 1.38 13.51 16.60
N GLN A 103 0.88 12.32 16.90
CA GLN A 103 -0.09 12.19 17.98
C GLN A 103 0.69 12.20 19.29
N GLN A 104 0.61 13.33 19.99
CA GLN A 104 0.98 13.43 21.39
C GLN A 104 0.15 12.43 22.19
N ILE A 105 0.84 11.57 22.94
CA ILE A 105 0.36 11.09 24.23
C ILE A 105 0.34 12.29 25.19
#